data_AF-A0A4P7QGK5-F1
#
_entry.id   AF-A0A4P7QGK5-F1
#
_cell.length_a   1.000
_cell.length_b   1.000
_cell.length_c   1.000
_cell.angle_alpha   90.00
_cell.angle_beta   90.00
_cell.angle_gamma   90.00
#
_symmetry.space_group_name_H-M   'P 1'
#
loop_
_entity.id
_entity.type
_entity.pdbx_description
1 polymer ?
#
loop_
_entity_poly.entity_id
_entity_poly.type
_entity_poly.pdbx_seq_one_letter_code
_entity_poly.pdbx_strand_id
1 'polypeptide(L)'
;MSSDFSAALQAHFNSQQEATSPKDSDTYGQLTALIEKVSGVDSESIERDARLADLGISSLALVELTVRAEEAFKVQFDEGTVLNFDTVGDVAAYIDERKD
;
A
#
# COMPACT_ATOMS: atom_id res chain seq x y z
N MET A 1 36.37 35.58 -2.46
CA MET A 1 34.91 35.74 -2.30
C MET A 1 34.27 34.79 -3.29
N SER A 2 34.07 33.52 -2.92
CA SER A 2 33.67 32.47 -3.88
C SER A 2 32.89 31.31 -3.24
N SER A 3 32.41 31.43 -2.00
CA SER A 3 31.79 30.31 -1.27
C SER A 3 30.28 30.42 -1.10
N ASP A 4 29.67 31.59 -1.38
CA ASP A 4 28.24 31.82 -1.14
C ASP A 4 27.32 31.20 -2.21
N PHE A 5 27.84 30.89 -3.40
CA PHE A 5 27.03 30.28 -4.47
C PHE A 5 26.80 28.78 -4.23
N SER A 6 27.76 28.09 -3.61
CA SER A 6 27.67 26.65 -3.29
C SER A 6 26.65 26.36 -2.19
N ALA A 7 26.55 27.24 -1.18
CA ALA A 7 25.60 27.08 -0.08
C ALA A 7 24.13 27.27 -0.51
N ALA A 8 23.87 28.19 -1.44
CA ALA A 8 22.52 28.45 -1.94
C ALA A 8 21.99 27.34 -2.85
N LEU A 9 22.86 26.68 -3.63
CA LEU A 9 22.45 25.56 -4.49
C LEU A 9 22.15 24.29 -3.67
N GLN A 10 22.85 24.09 -2.55
CA GLN A 10 22.64 22.93 -1.67
C GLN A 10 21.25 22.95 -0.99
N ALA A 11 20.74 24.14 -0.64
CA ALA A 11 19.46 24.27 0.04
C ALA A 11 18.25 23.93 -0.85
N HIS A 12 18.35 24.12 -2.17
CA HIS A 12 17.29 23.77 -3.11
C HIS A 12 17.29 22.29 -3.53
N PHE A 13 18.44 21.61 -3.41
CA PHE A 13 18.57 20.18 -3.70
C PHE A 13 18.19 19.27 -2.53
N ASN A 14 18.23 19.78 -1.30
CA ASN A 14 17.88 19.01 -0.10
C ASN A 14 16.37 18.98 0.20
N SER A 15 15.57 19.83 -0.44
CA SER A 15 14.12 19.96 -0.18
C SER A 15 13.23 19.16 -1.15
N GLN A 16 13.82 18.42 -2.09
CA GLN A 16 13.11 17.41 -2.91
C GLN A 16 13.51 15.98 -2.54
N GLN A 17 14.26 15.80 -1.45
CA GLN A 17 14.67 14.51 -0.92
C GLN A 17 14.27 14.37 0.54
N GLU A 18 13.00 14.61 0.85
CA GLU A 18 12.40 14.17 2.11
C GLU A 18 11.06 13.48 1.78
N ALA A 19 11.04 12.16 2.05
CA ALA A 19 10.01 11.15 1.78
C ALA A 19 9.80 10.81 0.29
N THR A 20 10.34 9.73 -0.26
CA THR A 20 10.15 8.35 0.18
C THR A 20 11.40 7.49 -0.10
N SER A 21 11.74 6.63 0.87
CA SER A 21 12.75 5.58 0.67
C SER A 21 12.38 4.70 -0.53
N PRO A 22 13.35 4.24 -1.35
CA PRO A 22 13.06 3.38 -2.51
C PRO A 22 12.79 1.91 -2.11
N LYS A 23 12.20 1.67 -0.94
CA LYS A 23 11.71 0.36 -0.51
C LYS A 23 10.20 0.32 -0.22
N ASP A 24 9.55 1.48 -0.35
CA ASP A 24 8.13 1.72 -0.11
C ASP A 24 7.45 2.22 -1.40
N SER A 25 7.70 1.56 -2.54
CA SER A 25 6.68 1.49 -3.60
C SER A 25 5.57 0.55 -3.10
N ASP A 26 4.94 1.03 -2.03
CA ASP A 26 4.59 0.31 -0.81
C ASP A 26 3.49 -0.70 -1.10
N THR A 27 3.60 -1.92 -0.59
CA THR A 27 2.55 -2.94 -0.71
C THR A 27 1.19 -2.38 -0.35
N TYR A 28 1.16 -1.52 0.65
CA TYR A 28 -0.01 -0.77 1.07
C TYR A 28 -0.60 0.15 -0.01
N GLY A 29 0.22 0.93 -0.71
CA GLY A 29 -0.24 1.83 -1.78
C GLY A 29 -0.80 1.06 -2.98
N GLN A 30 -0.19 -0.08 -3.31
CA GLN A 30 -0.72 -0.96 -4.35
C GLN A 30 -2.01 -1.68 -3.91
N LEU A 31 -2.08 -2.11 -2.65
CA LEU A 31 -3.26 -2.77 -2.09
C LEU A 31 -4.46 -1.83 -2.02
N THR A 32 -4.28 -0.60 -1.54
CA THR A 32 -5.35 0.42 -1.49
C THR A 32 -5.88 0.76 -2.87
N ALA A 33 -5.01 0.84 -3.89
CA ALA A 33 -5.45 1.00 -5.28
C ALA A 33 -6.23 -0.21 -5.84
N LEU A 34 -5.96 -1.43 -5.35
CA LEU A 34 -6.79 -2.61 -5.67
C LEU A 34 -8.13 -2.54 -4.96
N ILE A 35 -8.14 -2.15 -3.67
CA ILE A 35 -9.36 -1.98 -2.88
C ILE A 35 -10.27 -0.93 -3.53
N GLU A 36 -9.73 0.21 -3.96
CA GLU A 36 -10.48 1.25 -4.67
C GLU A 36 -11.18 0.71 -5.92
N LYS A 37 -10.50 -0.13 -6.72
CA LYS A 37 -11.09 -0.72 -7.93
C LYS A 37 -12.24 -1.66 -7.65
N VAL A 38 -12.22 -2.35 -6.51
CA VAL A 38 -13.23 -3.35 -6.14
C VAL A 38 -14.39 -2.74 -5.35
N SER A 39 -14.09 -1.79 -4.46
CA SER A 39 -15.06 -1.17 -3.55
C SER A 39 -15.57 0.20 -4.00
N GLY A 40 -14.80 0.91 -4.82
CA GLY A 40 -15.03 2.31 -5.16
C GLY A 40 -14.62 3.30 -4.07
N VAL A 41 -14.01 2.84 -2.97
CA VAL A 41 -13.51 3.71 -1.89
C VAL A 41 -12.17 4.32 -2.29
N ASP A 42 -12.05 5.63 -2.19
CA ASP A 42 -10.84 6.39 -2.51
C ASP A 42 -9.63 5.87 -1.72
N SER A 43 -8.57 5.45 -2.42
CA SER A 43 -7.36 4.90 -1.83
C SER A 43 -6.66 5.87 -0.87
N GLU A 44 -6.81 7.19 -1.06
CA GLU A 44 -6.24 8.20 -0.16
C GLU A 44 -7.01 8.31 1.18
N SER A 45 -8.24 7.80 1.24
CA SER A 45 -9.08 7.81 2.44
C SER A 45 -9.01 6.52 3.26
N ILE A 46 -8.33 5.50 2.73
CA ILE A 46 -8.19 4.21 3.38
C ILE A 46 -7.06 4.29 4.40
N GLU A 47 -7.35 3.93 5.64
CA GLU A 47 -6.36 3.81 6.72
C GLU A 47 -5.91 2.36 6.90
N ARG A 48 -4.77 2.13 7.57
CA ARG A 48 -4.27 0.76 7.80
C ARG A 48 -5.15 -0.05 8.75
N ASP A 49 -5.74 0.59 9.74
CA ASP A 49 -6.65 -0.03 10.71
C ASP A 49 -8.11 -0.09 10.22
N ALA A 50 -8.39 0.43 9.01
CA ALA A 50 -9.69 0.33 8.41
C ALA A 50 -10.08 -1.13 8.18
N ARG A 51 -11.30 -1.48 8.58
CA ARG A 51 -11.84 -2.83 8.39
C ARG A 51 -12.27 -3.04 6.96
N LEU A 52 -11.99 -4.22 6.42
CA LEU A 52 -12.42 -4.60 5.07
C LEU A 52 -13.94 -4.49 4.90
N ALA A 53 -14.70 -4.89 5.93
CA ALA A 53 -16.15 -4.77 5.94
C ALA A 53 -16.65 -3.31 5.89
N ASP A 54 -15.96 -2.38 6.55
CA ASP A 54 -16.32 -0.95 6.57
C ASP A 54 -16.02 -0.28 5.22
N LEU A 55 -15.04 -0.80 4.48
CA LEU A 55 -14.73 -0.40 3.10
C LEU A 55 -15.70 -1.01 2.07
N GLY A 56 -16.72 -1.76 2.50
CA GLY A 56 -17.68 -2.40 1.59
C GLY A 56 -17.15 -3.64 0.87
N ILE A 57 -16.04 -4.22 1.35
CA ILE A 57 -15.52 -5.48 0.82
C ILE A 57 -16.43 -6.63 1.31
N SER A 58 -17.34 -7.06 0.44
CA SER A 58 -18.15 -8.28 0.63
C SER A 58 -17.33 -9.55 0.42
N SER A 59 -17.88 -10.73 0.76
CA SER A 59 -17.20 -12.01 0.52
C SER A 59 -16.80 -12.25 -0.94
N LEU A 60 -17.61 -11.81 -1.91
CA LEU A 60 -17.29 -11.90 -3.33
C LEU A 60 -16.18 -10.91 -3.73
N ALA A 61 -16.28 -9.68 -3.23
CA ALA A 61 -15.25 -8.65 -3.44
C ALA A 61 -13.91 -9.05 -2.81
N LEU A 62 -13.93 -9.76 -1.68
CA LEU A 62 -12.74 -10.25 -1.01
C LEU A 62 -12.03 -11.30 -1.87
N VAL A 63 -12.77 -12.25 -2.45
CA VAL A 63 -12.21 -13.26 -3.39
C VAL A 63 -11.59 -12.58 -4.61
N GLU A 64 -12.24 -11.56 -5.14
CA GLU A 64 -11.72 -10.80 -6.28
C GLU A 64 -10.48 -9.96 -5.91
N LEU A 65 -10.47 -9.35 -4.73
CA LEU A 65 -9.33 -8.60 -4.20
C LEU A 65 -8.13 -9.52 -3.98
N THR A 66 -8.32 -10.69 -3.38
CA THR A 66 -7.23 -11.63 -3.11
C THR A 66 -6.62 -12.16 -4.41
N VAL A 67 -7.43 -12.59 -5.39
CA VAL A 67 -6.92 -13.02 -6.70
C VAL A 67 -6.07 -11.93 -7.35
N ARG A 68 -6.52 -10.67 -7.35
CA ARG A 68 -5.72 -9.56 -7.89
C ARG A 68 -4.45 -9.30 -7.10
N ALA A 69 -4.50 -9.43 -5.78
CA ALA A 69 -3.32 -9.29 -4.92
C ALA A 69 -2.31 -10.41 -5.18
N GLU A 70 -2.73 -11.67 -5.34
CA GLU A 70 -1.85 -12.78 -5.74
C GLU A 70 -1.15 -12.50 -7.07
N GLU A 71 -1.91 -12.04 -8.06
CA GLU A 71 -1.36 -11.72 -9.39
C GLU A 71 -0.36 -10.55 -9.34
N ALA A 72 -0.68 -9.50 -8.57
CA ALA A 72 0.11 -8.28 -8.46
C ALA A 72 1.39 -8.49 -7.64
N PHE A 73 1.29 -9.15 -6.49
CA PHE A 73 2.38 -9.30 -5.53
C PHE A 73 3.09 -10.66 -5.60
N LYS A 74 2.62 -11.58 -6.44
CA LYS A 74 3.15 -12.96 -6.58
C LYS A 74 3.13 -13.76 -5.27
N VAL A 75 2.14 -13.50 -4.42
CA VAL A 75 1.88 -14.24 -3.18
C VAL A 75 0.74 -15.25 -3.35
N GLN A 76 0.55 -16.14 -2.37
CA GLN A 76 -0.63 -17.01 -2.26
C GLN A 76 -1.40 -16.74 -0.97
N PHE A 77 -2.73 -16.71 -1.05
CA PHE A 77 -3.62 -16.70 0.10
C PHE A 77 -4.38 -18.01 0.17
N ASP A 78 -4.33 -18.66 1.32
CA ASP A 78 -5.25 -19.75 1.63
C ASP A 78 -6.58 -19.22 2.16
N GLU A 79 -7.66 -19.97 1.92
CA GLU A 79 -9.02 -19.59 2.30
C GLU A 79 -9.14 -19.31 3.81
N GLY A 80 -8.40 -20.06 4.65
CA GLY A 80 -8.36 -19.84 6.10
C GLY A 80 -7.75 -18.49 6.48
N THR A 81 -6.64 -18.11 5.85
CA THR A 81 -6.00 -16.81 6.03
C THR A 81 -6.90 -15.68 5.55
N VAL A 82 -7.51 -15.80 4.36
CA VAL A 82 -8.40 -14.77 3.81
C VAL A 82 -9.57 -14.47 4.76
N LEU A 83 -10.15 -15.53 5.34
CA LEU A 83 -11.25 -15.40 6.31
C LEU A 83 -10.83 -14.79 7.66
N ASN A 84 -9.53 -14.75 7.95
CA ASN A 84 -8.99 -14.18 9.19
C ASN A 84 -8.56 -12.71 9.05
N PHE A 85 -8.60 -12.12 7.86
CA PHE A 85 -8.29 -10.71 7.69
C PHE A 85 -9.43 -9.81 8.19
N ASP A 86 -9.14 -8.91 9.14
CA ASP A 86 -10.09 -7.90 9.61
C ASP A 86 -9.81 -6.54 8.96
N THR A 87 -8.52 -6.16 8.88
CA THR A 87 -8.09 -4.82 8.44
C THR A 87 -7.24 -4.83 7.16
N VAL A 88 -7.13 -3.67 6.51
CA VAL A 88 -6.23 -3.48 5.37
C VAL A 88 -4.76 -3.72 5.75
N GLY A 89 -4.39 -3.34 6.97
CA GLY A 89 -3.07 -3.56 7.53
C GLY A 89 -2.71 -5.04 7.65
N ASP A 90 -3.67 -5.90 8.03
CA ASP A 90 -3.44 -7.35 8.12
C ASP A 90 -3.09 -7.94 6.75
N VAL A 91 -3.83 -7.51 5.71
CA VAL A 91 -3.58 -7.96 4.33
C VAL A 91 -2.22 -7.45 3.84
N ALA A 92 -1.93 -6.16 4.05
CA ALA A 92 -0.66 -5.56 3.63
C ALA A 92 0.53 -6.25 4.31
N ALA A 93 0.45 -6.48 5.63
CA ALA A 93 1.48 -7.17 6.39
C ALA A 93 1.68 -8.61 5.90
N TYR A 94 0.60 -9.34 5.64
CA TYR A 94 0.68 -10.71 5.12
C TYR A 94 1.41 -10.76 3.77
N ILE A 95 1.11 -9.81 2.87
CA ILE A 95 1.77 -9.69 1.57
C ILE A 95 3.25 -9.33 1.76
N ASP A 96 3.57 -8.37 2.64
CA ASP A 96 4.95 -7.95 2.91
C ASP A 96 5.83 -9.08 3.46
N GLU A 97 5.26 -9.98 4.27
CA GLU A 97 5.96 -11.14 4.80
C GLU A 97 6.25 -12.21 3.73
N ARG A 98 5.51 -12.23 2.62
CA ARG A 98 5.52 -13.32 1.61
C ARG A 98 5.95 -12.89 0.22
N LYS A 99 6.07 -11.59 -0.04
CA LYS A 99 6.62 -11.08 -1.30
C LYS A 99 8.13 -11.36 -1.33
N ASP A 100 8.61 -11.92 -2.44
CA ASP A 100 10.04 -12.13 -2.73
C ASP A 100 10.68 -10.90 -3.40
#